data_AF-A0A2V7HQP4-F1
#
_entry.id   AF-A0A2V7HQP4-F1
#
_cell.length_a   1.000
_cell.length_b   1.000
_cell.length_c   1.000
_cell.angle_alpha   90.00
_cell.angle_beta   90.00
_cell.angle_gamma   90.00
#
_symmetry.space_group_name_H-M   'P 1'
#
loop_
_entity.id
_entity.type
_entity.pdbx_description
1 polymer ?
#
loop_
_entity_poly.entity_id
_entity_poly.type
_entity_poly.pdbx_seq_one_letter_code
_entity_poly.pdbx_strand_id
1 'polypeptide(L)' 'MSQGDVWWADLPEARGSGPGFRRPVVVVQGDALNRSRIATVVCVA' A
#
# COMPACT_ATOMS: atom_id res chain seq x y z
N MET A 1 -4.89 7.68 -6.36
CA MET A 1 -5.00 6.26 -6.00
C MET A 1 -6.42 6.00 -5.57
N SER A 2 -6.97 4.88 -6.01
CA SER A 2 -8.32 4.40 -5.70
C SER A 2 -8.24 2.99 -5.12
N GLN A 3 -9.28 2.59 -4.39
CA GLN A 3 -9.41 1.23 -3.88
C GLN A 3 -9.40 0.23 -5.05
N GLY A 4 -8.56 -0.80 -4.96
CA GLY A 4 -8.35 -1.80 -6.00
C GLY A 4 -7.20 -1.51 -6.96
N ASP A 5 -6.62 -0.30 -6.95
CA ASP A 5 -5.42 -0.01 -7.74
C ASP A 5 -4.23 -0.88 -7.31
N VAL A 6 -3.42 -1.31 -8.28
CA VAL A 6 -2.14 -1.99 -8.04
C VAL A 6 -1.01 -0.99 -8.21
N TRP A 7 -0.14 -0.89 -7.20
CA TRP A 7 1.03 0.00 -7.21
C TRP A 7 2.30 -0.77 -6.88
N TRP A 8 3.43 -0.36 -7.46
CA TRP A 8 4.74 -0.79 -6.97
C TRP A 8 5.11 0.02 -5.74
N ALA A 9 5.36 -0.66 -4.62
CA ALA A 9 5.79 -0.03 -3.38
C ALA A 9 7.21 -0.47 -3.01
N ASP A 10 8.05 0.49 -2.60
CA ASP A 10 9.37 0.24 -2.03
C ASP A 10 9.21 0.02 -0.51
N LEU A 11 9.19 -1.25 -0.09
CA LEU A 11 9.13 -1.63 1.32
C LEU A 11 10.56 -1.80 1.88
N PRO A 12 10.75 -1.62 3.20
CA PRO A 12 12.02 -1.96 3.85
C PRO A 12 12.37 -3.44 3.68
N GLU A 13 13.57 -3.84 4.10
CA GLU A 13 13.95 -5.25 4.15
C GLU A 13 12.93 -6.07 4.93
N ALA A 14 12.63 -7.27 4.41
CA ALA A 14 11.67 -8.17 5.03
C ALA A 14 12.12 -8.53 6.45
N ARG A 15 11.24 -8.32 7.43
CA ARG A 15 11.47 -8.74 8.82
C ARG A 15 10.71 -10.04 9.09
N GLY A 16 11.44 -11.15 9.22
CA GLY A 16 10.84 -12.48 9.36
C GLY A 16 10.02 -12.83 8.13
N SER A 17 8.78 -13.29 8.34
CA SER A 17 7.83 -13.59 7.25
C SER A 17 7.00 -12.38 6.81
N GLY A 18 7.32 -11.17 7.28
CA GLY A 18 6.62 -9.95 6.89
C GLY A 18 6.97 -9.48 5.48
N PRO A 19 6.14 -8.60 4.86
CA PRO A 19 6.45 -8.01 3.56
C PRO A 19 7.76 -7.22 3.58
N GLY A 20 8.47 -7.24 2.45
CA GLY A 20 9.66 -6.41 2.25
C GLY A 20 10.05 -6.30 0.79
N PHE A 21 11.05 -5.46 0.52
CA PHE A 21 11.55 -5.14 -0.82
C PHE A 21 10.50 -4.52 -1.75
N ARG A 22 10.94 -4.13 -2.95
CA ARG A 22 10.06 -3.56 -3.98
C ARG A 22 9.11 -4.62 -4.54
N ARG A 23 7.80 -4.41 -4.39
CA ARG A 23 6.79 -5.38 -4.88
C ARG A 23 5.43 -4.71 -5.20
N PRO A 24 4.58 -5.36 -6.01
CA PRO A 24 3.22 -4.87 -6.21
C PRO A 24 2.40 -5.00 -4.93
N VAL A 25 1.59 -3.98 -4.64
CA VAL A 25 0.63 -3.95 -3.55
C VAL A 25 -0.72 -3.49 -4.07
N VAL A 26 -1.80 -3.98 -3.45
CA VAL A 26 -3.17 -3.59 -3.78
C VAL A 26 -3.65 -2.57 -2.76
N VAL A 27 -4.17 -1.43 -3.21
CA VAL A 27 -4.80 -0.44 -2.34
C VAL A 27 -6.12 -0.99 -1.82
N VAL A 28 -6.24 -1.17 -0.49
CA VAL A 28 -7.47 -1.65 0.16
C VAL A 28 -8.16 -0.55 0.99
N GLN A 29 -7.49 0.59 1.20
CA GLN A 29 -8.09 1.74 1.85
C GLN A 29 -9.25 2.30 1.01
N GLY A 30 -10.33 2.67 1.68
CA GLY A 30 -11.50 3.28 1.04
C GLY A 30 -11.20 4.65 0.44
N ASP A 31 -11.83 4.92 -0.70
CA ASP A 31 -11.65 6.12 -1.51
C ASP A 31 -11.89 7.45 -0.80
N ALA A 32 -12.78 7.48 0.20
CA ALA A 32 -13.00 8.67 1.01
C ALA A 32 -11.73 9.11 1.75
N LEU A 33 -10.93 8.14 2.24
CA LEU A 33 -9.65 8.42 2.89
C LEU A 33 -8.51 8.63 1.88
N ASN A 34 -8.51 7.89 0.77
CA ASN A 34 -7.53 8.07 -0.32
C ASN A 34 -7.56 9.48 -0.92
N ARG A 35 -8.74 10.12 -0.95
CA ARG A 35 -8.93 11.51 -1.43
C ARG A 35 -8.81 12.57 -0.33
N SER A 36 -8.56 12.16 0.91
CA SER A 36 -8.40 13.10 2.03
C SER A 36 -6.97 13.68 2.06
N ARG A 37 -6.65 14.47 3.10
CA ARG A 37 -5.31 15.05 3.30
C ARG A 37 -4.36 14.15 4.09
N ILE A 38 -4.77 12.95 4.49
CA ILE A 38 -3.87 12.02 5.19
C ILE A 38 -2.80 11.54 4.22
N ALA A 39 -1.54 11.53 4.67
CA ALA A 39 -0.40 11.15 3.84
C ALA A 39 -0.12 9.64 3.87
N THR A 40 -1.15 8.82 4.09
CA THR A 40 -1.06 7.38 4.27
C THR A 40 -2.12 6.65 3.45
N VAL A 41 -1.80 5.41 3.09
CA VAL A 41 -2.70 4.47 2.44
C VAL A 41 -2.49 3.10 3.03
N VAL A 42 -3.57 2.33 3.15
CA VAL A 42 -3.53 0.92 3.54
C VAL A 42 -3.51 0.05 2.28
N CYS A 43 -2.52 -0.83 2.20
CA CYS A 43 -2.35 -1.78 1.11
C CYS A 43 -2.15 -3.21 1.62
N VAL A 44 -2.34 -4.19 0.75
CA VAL A 44 -1.99 -5.62 0.98
C VAL A 44 -0.93 -6.03 -0.04
N ALA A 45 0.05 -6.85 0.40
CA ALA A 45 1.21 -7.29 -0.37
C ALA A 45 1.37 -8.80 -0.31
#